data_AF-W9T765-F1
#
_entry.id   AF-W9T765-F1
#
_cell.length_a   1.000
_cell.length_b   1.000
_cell.length_c   1.000
_cell.angle_alpha   90.00
_cell.angle_beta   90.00
_cell.angle_gamma   90.00
#
_symmetry.space_group_name_H-M   'P 1'
#
loop_
_entity.id
_entity.type
_entity.pdbx_description
1 polymer ?
#
loop_
_entity_poly.entity_id
_entity_poly.type
_entity_poly.pdbx_seq_one_letter_code
_entity_poly.pdbx_strand_id
1 'polypeptide(L)'
;MIVLAMISYALPSLTHKRPDEGTAIGYWAFWLQLAGMFGMTISFATAGIGQVYLERIMGVGYLDAQLKIQIHFVMLIATASVFATGVGLYIYDFFRYRPRFEALSEEPAPNGGLAVDRTT
;
A
#
# COMPACT_ATOMS: atom_id res chain seq x y z
N MET A 1 -0.69 4.79 1.70
CA MET A 1 -1.64 3.65 1.65
C MET A 1 -2.80 3.90 0.69
N ILE A 2 -3.39 5.10 0.61
CA ILE A 2 -4.53 5.38 -0.30
C ILE A 2 -4.24 5.08 -1.78
N VAL A 3 -3.05 5.41 -2.27
CA VAL A 3 -2.65 5.13 -3.66
C VAL A 3 -2.67 3.63 -3.96
N LEU A 4 -2.18 2.80 -3.04
CA LEU A 4 -2.19 1.34 -3.20
C LEU A 4 -3.61 0.78 -3.19
N ALA A 5 -4.50 1.36 -2.36
CA ALA A 5 -5.92 0.99 -2.35
C ALA A 5 -6.59 1.35 -3.69
N MET A 6 -6.32 2.53 -4.23
CA MET A 6 -6.83 2.94 -5.55
C MET A 6 -6.32 2.04 -6.67
N ILE A 7 -5.04 1.65 -6.64
CA ILE A 7 -4.48 0.70 -7.61
C ILE A 7 -5.15 -0.67 -7.46
N SER A 8 -5.29 -1.18 -6.23
CA SER A 8 -5.97 -2.47 -5.98
C SER A 8 -7.43 -2.47 -6.43
N TYR A 9 -8.12 -1.33 -6.34
CA TYR A 9 -9.50 -1.15 -6.82
C TYR A 9 -9.58 -1.06 -8.35
N ALA A 10 -8.65 -0.37 -9.00
CA ALA A 10 -8.63 -0.22 -10.46
C ALA A 10 -8.05 -1.44 -11.19
N LEU A 11 -7.25 -2.28 -10.51
CA LEU A 11 -6.59 -3.43 -11.14
C LEU A 11 -7.54 -4.47 -11.76
N PRO A 12 -8.64 -4.89 -11.11
CA PRO A 12 -9.60 -5.83 -11.71
C PRO A 12 -10.20 -5.33 -13.03
N SER A 13 -10.53 -4.04 -13.13
CA SER A 13 -11.11 -3.48 -14.37
C SER A 13 -10.09 -3.34 -15.50
N LEU A 14 -8.80 -3.20 -15.16
CA LEU A 14 -7.69 -3.03 -16.10
C LEU A 14 -6.95 -4.34 -16.46
N THR A 15 -7.31 -5.49 -15.88
CA THR A 15 -6.51 -6.74 -15.97
C THR A 15 -7.39 -7.94 -16.32
N HIS A 16 -6.93 -8.81 -17.24
CA HIS A 16 -7.67 -10.04 -17.57
C HIS A 16 -7.61 -11.05 -16.42
N LYS A 17 -8.76 -11.63 -16.02
CA LYS A 17 -8.87 -12.78 -15.09
C LYS A 17 -8.38 -12.54 -13.66
N ARG A 18 -8.34 -11.30 -13.16
CA ARG A 18 -8.09 -11.05 -11.73
C ARG A 18 -9.41 -11.20 -10.95
N PRO A 19 -9.46 -11.97 -9.85
CA PRO A 19 -10.68 -12.10 -9.04
C PRO A 19 -11.03 -10.77 -8.36
N ASP A 20 -12.32 -10.41 -8.38
CA ASP A 20 -12.85 -9.17 -7.78
C ASP A 20 -12.69 -9.13 -6.24
N GLU A 21 -12.61 -10.31 -5.60
CA GLU A 21 -12.49 -10.44 -4.14
C GLU A 21 -11.07 -10.20 -3.59
N GLY A 22 -10.09 -9.94 -4.46
CA GLY A 22 -8.69 -9.75 -4.06
C GLY A 22 -7.94 -11.05 -3.81
N THR A 23 -6.60 -10.97 -3.70
CA THR A 23 -5.72 -12.13 -3.49
C THR A 23 -5.23 -12.16 -2.05
N ALA A 24 -5.15 -13.35 -1.44
CA ALA A 24 -4.63 -13.52 -0.07
C ALA A 24 -3.24 -12.87 0.13
N ILE A 25 -2.39 -12.91 -0.89
CA ILE A 25 -1.07 -12.25 -0.90
C ILE A 25 -1.20 -10.72 -0.79
N GLY A 26 -2.18 -10.10 -1.45
CA GLY A 26 -2.44 -8.66 -1.35
C GLY A 26 -2.88 -8.24 0.06
N TYR A 27 -3.68 -9.07 0.74
CA TYR A 27 -4.05 -8.83 2.14
C TYR A 27 -2.85 -8.96 3.09
N TRP A 28 -1.99 -9.97 2.89
CA TRP A 28 -0.75 -10.09 3.66
C TRP A 28 0.20 -8.92 3.43
N ALA A 29 0.33 -8.46 2.18
CA ALA A 29 1.10 -7.28 1.84
C ALA A 29 0.58 -6.02 2.55
N PHE A 30 -0.75 -5.86 2.65
CA PHE A 30 -1.37 -4.77 3.39
C PHE A 30 -1.07 -4.84 4.89
N TRP A 31 -1.24 -6.01 5.51
CA TRP A 31 -0.98 -6.19 6.95
C TRP A 31 0.48 -5.94 7.32
N LEU A 32 1.42 -6.42 6.51
CA LEU A 32 2.85 -6.19 6.73
C LEU A 32 3.21 -4.71 6.57
N GLN A 33 2.65 -4.02 5.58
CA GLN A 33 2.86 -2.57 5.42
C GLN A 33 2.25 -1.77 6.58
N LEU A 34 1.06 -2.15 7.04
CA LEU A 34 0.40 -1.50 8.19
C LEU A 34 1.22 -1.69 9.47
N ALA A 35 1.63 -2.91 9.77
CA ALA A 35 2.46 -3.23 10.94
C ALA A 35 3.83 -2.53 10.88
N GLY A 36 4.47 -2.50 9.71
CA GLY A 36 5.74 -1.83 9.51
C GLY A 36 5.66 -0.31 9.72
N MET A 37 4.65 0.36 9.14
CA MET A 37 4.45 1.80 9.34
C MET A 37 4.13 2.16 10.80
N PHE A 38 3.34 1.32 11.48
CA PHE A 38 3.03 1.50 12.88
C PHE A 38 4.29 1.37 13.75
N GLY A 39 5.11 0.34 13.51
CA GLY A 39 6.38 0.13 14.22
C GLY A 39 7.41 1.25 14.01
N MET A 40 7.52 1.77 12.78
CA MET A 40 8.37 2.93 12.48
C MET A 40 7.89 4.18 13.22
N THR A 41 6.58 4.41 13.29
CA THR A 41 6.00 5.57 13.99
C THR A 41 6.32 5.53 15.48
N ILE A 42 6.18 4.37 16.13
CA ILE A 42 6.53 4.22 17.54
C ILE A 42 8.02 4.41 17.77
N SER A 43 8.88 3.82 16.91
CA SER A 43 10.33 3.97 17.03
C SER A 43 10.76 5.44 16.94
N PHE A 44 10.21 6.19 15.98
CA PHE A 44 10.48 7.63 15.87
C PHE A 44 9.89 8.43 17.03
N ALA A 45 8.70 8.09 17.52
CA ALA A 45 8.08 8.78 18.65
C ALA A 45 8.95 8.64 19.90
N THR A 46 9.39 7.42 20.24
CA THR A 46 10.24 7.20 21.41
C THR A 46 11.64 7.81 21.23
N ALA A 47 12.23 7.72 20.02
CA ALA A 47 13.50 8.36 19.73
C ALA A 47 13.43 9.90 19.87
N GLY A 48 12.37 10.52 19.37
CA GLY A 48 12.15 11.96 19.46
C GLY A 48 11.95 12.45 20.90
N ILE A 49 11.17 11.71 21.71
CA ILE A 49 11.03 11.99 23.15
C ILE A 49 12.40 11.89 23.84
N GLY A 50 13.15 10.82 23.55
CA GLY A 50 14.50 10.61 24.11
C GLY A 50 15.46 11.74 23.72
N GLN A 51 15.42 12.18 22.47
CA GLN A 51 16.26 13.28 21.99
C GLN A 51 15.94 14.59 22.72
N VAL A 52 14.67 14.98 22.79
CA VAL A 52 14.26 16.21 23.48
C VAL A 52 14.62 16.14 24.96
N TYR A 53 14.43 14.99 25.62
CA TYR A 53 14.76 14.83 27.03
C TYR A 53 16.28 14.92 27.30
N LEU A 54 17.09 14.22 26.53
CA LEU A 54 18.55 14.21 26.73
C LEU A 54 19.20 15.56 26.36
N GLU A 55 18.79 16.16 25.25
CA GLU A 55 19.40 17.40 24.75
C GLU A 55 18.83 18.64 25.42
N ARG A 56 17.50 18.71 25.61
CA ARG A 56 16.84 19.95 26.10
C ARG A 56 16.67 19.99 27.61
N ILE A 57 16.53 18.84 28.27
CA ILE A 57 16.32 18.79 29.73
C ILE A 57 17.63 18.46 30.44
N MET A 58 18.35 17.42 30.00
CA MET A 58 19.61 17.02 30.65
C MET A 58 20.86 17.77 30.13
N GLY A 59 20.74 18.51 29.03
CA GLY A 59 21.86 19.27 28.44
C GLY A 59 23.02 18.40 27.96
N VAL A 60 22.75 17.12 27.65
CA VAL A 60 23.76 16.18 27.14
C VAL A 60 24.15 16.60 25.72
N GLY A 61 25.44 16.47 25.39
CA GLY A 61 25.94 16.75 24.06
C GLY A 61 25.26 15.88 22.99
N TYR A 62 25.05 16.44 21.80
CA TYR A 62 24.35 15.78 20.68
C TYR A 62 24.90 14.38 20.36
N LEU A 63 26.22 14.23 20.30
CA LEU A 63 26.86 12.95 19.98
C LEU A 63 26.58 11.88 21.04
N ASP A 64 26.58 12.26 22.32
CA ASP A 64 26.29 11.34 23.44
C ASP A 64 24.79 10.99 23.50
N ALA A 65 23.91 11.95 23.19
CA ALA A 65 22.48 11.72 23.10
C ALA A 65 22.14 10.75 21.95
N GLN A 66 22.76 10.96 20.77
CA GLN A 66 22.62 10.08 19.61
C GLN A 66 23.04 8.64 19.90
N LEU A 67 24.18 8.45 20.58
CA LEU A 67 24.66 7.13 20.95
C LEU A 67 23.68 6.38 21.87
N LYS A 68 22.96 7.10 22.73
CA LYS A 68 21.93 6.51 23.62
C LYS A 68 20.64 6.17 22.88
N ILE A 69 20.20 7.01 21.95
CA ILE A 69 18.97 6.75 21.18
C ILE A 69 19.16 5.76 20.03
N GLN A 70 20.41 5.42 19.66
CA GLN A 70 20.74 4.57 18.51
C GLN A 70 19.93 3.26 18.44
N ILE A 71 19.58 2.69 19.59
CA ILE A 71 18.80 1.45 19.66
C ILE A 71 17.43 1.58 18.98
N HIS A 72 16.82 2.77 19.02
CA HIS A 72 15.56 3.04 18.35
C HIS A 72 15.72 3.09 16.83
N PHE A 73 16.89 3.48 16.32
CA PHE A 73 17.20 3.42 14.88
C PHE A 73 17.40 1.98 14.41
N VAL A 74 17.91 1.09 15.26
CA VAL A 74 17.97 -0.35 14.96
C VAL A 74 16.56 -0.95 14.87
N MET A 75 15.69 -0.63 15.84
CA MET A 75 14.27 -1.01 15.81
C MET A 75 13.55 -0.45 14.58
N LEU A 76 13.91 0.77 14.17
CA LEU A 76 13.41 1.37 12.95
C LEU A 76 13.82 0.57 11.72
N ILE A 77 15.09 0.15 11.59
CA ILE A 77 15.54 -0.67 10.46
C ILE A 77 14.80 -2.01 10.44
N ALA A 78 14.58 -2.62 11.60
CA ALA A 78 13.82 -3.87 11.72
C ALA A 78 12.34 -3.71 11.28
N THR A 79 11.70 -2.61 11.64
CA THR A 79 10.31 -2.35 11.23
C THR A 79 10.21 -1.89 9.77
N ALA A 80 11.22 -1.19 9.27
CA ALA A 80 11.36 -0.84 7.86
C ALA A 80 11.56 -2.07 6.96
N SER A 81 12.26 -3.11 7.42
CA SER A 81 12.42 -4.35 6.65
C SER A 81 11.11 -5.14 6.55
N VAL A 82 10.29 -5.15 7.62
CA VAL A 82 8.92 -5.70 7.60
C VAL A 82 8.05 -4.94 6.58
N PHE A 83 8.11 -3.61 6.60
CA PHE A 83 7.41 -2.77 5.63
C PHE A 83 7.87 -3.07 4.19
N ALA A 84 9.18 -3.11 3.95
CA ALA A 84 9.76 -3.38 2.64
C ALA A 84 9.35 -4.78 2.10
N THR A 85 9.28 -5.78 2.97
CA THR A 85 8.76 -7.11 2.64
C THR A 85 7.31 -7.05 2.19
N GLY A 86 6.48 -6.27 2.89
CA GLY A 86 5.08 -6.03 2.50
C GLY A 86 4.95 -5.35 1.13
N VAL A 87 5.80 -4.36 0.83
CA VAL A 87 5.87 -3.72 -0.49
C VAL A 87 6.30 -4.72 -1.57
N GLY A 88 7.30 -5.57 -1.29
CA GLY A 88 7.74 -6.62 -2.22
C GLY A 88 6.64 -7.61 -2.59
N LEU A 89 5.85 -8.06 -1.60
CA LEU A 89 4.69 -8.92 -1.82
C LEU A 89 3.60 -8.23 -2.65
N TYR A 90 3.37 -6.93 -2.42
CA TYR A 90 2.43 -6.15 -3.21
C TYR A 90 2.86 -6.04 -4.68
N ILE A 91 4.14 -5.76 -4.93
CA ILE A 91 4.70 -5.68 -6.29
C ILE A 91 4.63 -7.05 -6.98
N TYR A 92 4.94 -8.14 -6.25
CA TYR A 92 4.81 -9.49 -6.79
C TYR A 92 3.37 -9.81 -7.23
N ASP A 93 2.39 -9.45 -6.41
CA ASP A 93 0.97 -9.63 -6.72
C ASP A 93 0.53 -8.76 -7.92
N PHE A 94 1.11 -7.57 -8.09
CA PHE A 94 0.86 -6.69 -9.24
C PHE A 94 1.34 -7.33 -10.56
N PHE A 95 2.58 -7.80 -10.61
CA PHE A 95 3.15 -8.38 -11.84
C PHE A 95 2.58 -9.76 -12.21
N ARG A 96 1.96 -10.46 -11.26
CA ARG A 96 1.40 -11.80 -11.50
C ARG A 96 0.22 -11.79 -12.48
N TYR A 97 -0.50 -10.68 -12.61
CA TYR A 97 -1.65 -10.58 -13.52
C TYR A 97 -1.36 -9.61 -14.66
N ARG A 98 -1.62 -10.01 -15.92
CA ARG A 98 -1.25 -9.25 -17.12
C ARG A 98 -2.26 -8.13 -17.42
N PRO A 99 -1.82 -6.88 -17.62
CA PRO A 99 -2.71 -5.77 -17.96
C PRO A 99 -3.42 -6.02 -19.30
N ARG A 100 -4.72 -5.71 -19.36
CA ARG A 100 -5.54 -5.76 -20.57
C ARG A 100 -5.41 -4.40 -21.27
N PHE A 101 -4.89 -4.39 -22.50
CA PHE A 101 -4.81 -3.18 -23.33
C PHE A 101 -6.01 -2.99 -24.25
N GLU A 102 -7.01 -3.87 -24.18
CA GLU A 102 -8.24 -3.72 -24.96
C GLU A 102 -9.07 -2.58 -24.35
N ALA A 103 -8.95 -1.40 -24.97
CA ALA A 103 -9.90 -0.32 -24.76
C ALA A 103 -11.29 -0.86 -25.09
N LEU A 104 -12.26 -0.61 -24.22
CA LEU A 104 -13.66 -0.93 -24.47
C LEU A 104 -14.03 -0.28 -25.81
N SER A 105 -14.07 -1.06 -26.89
CA SER A 105 -14.78 -0.66 -28.09
C SER A 105 -16.22 -0.43 -27.64
N GLU A 106 -16.63 0.85 -27.64
CA GLU A 106 -18.03 1.23 -27.57
C GLU A 106 -18.76 0.36 -28.58
N GLU A 107 -19.57 -0.57 -28.09
CA GLU A 107 -20.62 -1.13 -28.90
C GLU A 107 -21.62 0.00 -29.12
N PRO A 108 -21.79 0.51 -30.35
CA PRO A 108 -22.71 1.61 -30.59
C PRO A 108 -24.13 1.11 -30.35
N ALA A 109 -24.93 1.91 -29.64
CA ALA A 109 -26.33 1.63 -29.38
C ALA A 109 -27.08 1.22 -30.66
N PRO A 110 -27.85 0.12 -30.67
CA PRO A 110 -28.75 -0.16 -31.78
C PRO A 110 -30.02 0.69 -31.58
N ASN A 111 -29.96 1.95 -32.02
CA ASN A 111 -31.18 2.68 -32.38
C ASN A 111 -31.56 2.31 -33.82
N GLY A 112 -32.69 1.62 -33.96
CA GLY A 112 -33.52 1.76 -35.16
C GLY A 112 -33.88 0.48 -35.90
N GLY A 113 -35.10 0.00 -35.67
CA GLY A 113 -35.95 -0.54 -36.73
C GLY A 113 -36.50 -1.94 -36.50
N LEU A 114 -37.80 -2.08 -36.82
CA LEU A 114 -38.61 -3.30 -36.96
C LEU A 114 -39.20 -3.82 -35.63
N ALA A 115 -40.52 -3.92 -35.43
CA ALA A 115 -41.65 -3.75 -36.32
C ALA A 115 -42.89 -3.32 -35.50
N VAL A 116 -43.66 -2.40 -36.08
CA VAL A 116 -45.09 -2.31 -35.86
C VAL A 116 -45.67 -3.66 -36.25
N ASP A 117 -46.09 -4.48 -35.29
CA ASP A 117 -46.98 -5.62 -35.56
C ASP A 117 -48.39 -5.22 -35.14
N ARG A 118 -49.20 -4.96 -36.17
CA ARG A 118 -50.66 -4.90 -36.09
C ARG A 118 -51.18 -6.35 -36.12
N THR A 119 -52.28 -6.61 -35.42
CA THR A 119 -53.05 -7.88 -35.40
C THR A 119 -52.40 -8.93 -34.49
N THR A 120 -52.91 -9.28 -33.31
CA THR A 120 -54.29 -9.70 -32.95
C THR A 120 -54.72 -9.26 -31.56
#